data_AF-A0A955BD15-F1
#
_entry.id   AF-A0A955BD15-F1
#
_cell.length_a   1.000
_cell.length_b   1.000
_cell.length_c   1.000
_cell.angle_alpha   90.00
_cell.angle_beta   90.00
_cell.angle_gamma   90.00
#
_symmetry.space_group_name_H-M   'P 1'
#
loop_
_entity.id
_entity.type
_entity.pdbx_description
1 polymer ?
#
loop_
_entity_poly.entity_id
_entity_poly.type
_entity_poly.pdbx_seq_one_letter_code
_entity_poly.pdbx_strand_id
1 'polypeptide(L)'
;MVCGLAIWLNNGLASGQSARGPSLSTVASPEESTSPAAAVESVKKSDLLASLTIFALAIFVGFEIITKVPPTLHTPLMSGSNAISGITLVGALIVAGVGMQTSSLLGMFAVILATINVVGGFLVTHRMLAMFKRR
;
A
#
# COMPACT_ATOMS: atom_id res chain seq x y z
N MET A 1 8.22 -6.01 -6.14
CA MET A 1 8.24 -5.00 -5.05
C MET A 1 9.03 -5.39 -3.79
N VAL A 2 8.89 -6.58 -3.19
CA VAL A 2 9.64 -6.94 -1.96
C VAL A 2 11.17 -6.97 -2.16
N CYS A 3 11.65 -7.46 -3.31
CA CYS A 3 13.09 -7.39 -3.67
C CYS A 3 13.55 -5.94 -3.97
N GLY A 4 12.68 -5.13 -4.59
CA GLY A 4 12.96 -3.70 -4.82
C GLY A 4 12.96 -2.86 -3.54
N LEU A 5 12.11 -3.20 -2.57
CA LEU A 5 12.08 -2.59 -1.24
C LEU A 5 13.29 -3.01 -0.41
N ALA A 6 13.74 -4.27 -0.50
CA ALA A 6 14.98 -4.72 0.12
C ALA A 6 16.22 -4.06 -0.50
N ILE A 7 16.26 -3.90 -1.84
CA ILE A 7 17.32 -3.17 -2.54
C ILE A 7 17.28 -1.68 -2.19
N TRP A 8 16.11 -1.05 -2.07
CA TRP A 8 15.95 0.35 -1.67
C TRP A 8 16.24 0.58 -0.19
N LEU A 9 15.89 -0.34 0.71
CA LEU A 9 16.28 -0.30 2.12
C LEU A 9 17.80 -0.48 2.29
N ASN A 10 18.42 -1.32 1.46
CA ASN A 10 19.86 -1.57 1.53
C ASN A 10 20.70 -0.49 0.80
N ASN A 11 20.16 0.20 -0.23
CA ASN A 11 20.85 1.26 -0.97
C ASN A 11 20.38 2.70 -0.59
N GLY A 12 19.26 2.86 0.12
CA GLY A 12 18.64 4.15 0.45
C GLY A 12 19.06 4.76 1.78
N LEU A 13 19.93 4.09 2.55
CA LEU A 13 20.58 4.68 3.74
C LEU A 13 21.81 5.54 3.38
N ALA A 14 22.23 5.57 2.11
CA ALA A 14 23.48 6.22 1.67
C ALA A 14 23.33 7.60 1.00
N SER A 15 22.10 8.11 0.79
CA SER A 15 21.91 9.47 0.26
C SER A 15 20.84 10.22 1.05
N GLY A 16 21.29 11.24 1.78
CA GLY A 16 20.57 11.81 2.90
C GLY A 16 19.28 12.58 2.57
N GLN A 17 18.43 12.66 3.58
CA GLN A 17 17.63 13.86 3.83
C GLN A 17 17.80 14.28 5.30
N SER A 18 18.79 15.16 5.47
CA SER A 18 18.77 16.23 6.44
C SER A 18 17.58 17.14 6.13
N ALA A 19 16.46 16.94 6.83
CA ALA A 19 15.44 17.96 7.04
C ALA A 19 15.02 17.92 8.51
N ARG A 20 15.81 18.60 9.32
CA ARG A 20 15.59 18.85 10.74
C ARG A 20 14.43 19.85 10.86
N GLY A 21 13.21 19.36 11.06
CA GLY A 21 12.08 20.20 11.48
C GLY A 21 12.27 20.64 12.94
N PRO A 22 11.89 21.87 13.32
CA PRO A 22 12.10 22.39 14.66
C PRO A 22 11.06 21.84 15.66
N SER A 23 11.49 21.76 16.91
CA SER A 23 10.74 21.34 18.08
C SER A 23 9.54 22.23 18.40
N LEU A 24 8.39 21.57 18.60
CA LEU A 24 7.33 21.78 19.59
C LEU A 24 7.40 23.04 20.49
N SER A 25 6.35 23.88 20.47
CA SER A 25 5.51 24.31 21.62
C SER A 25 4.81 25.67 21.39
N THR A 26 3.69 25.86 22.09
CA THR A 26 2.84 27.07 22.26
C THR A 26 1.47 26.96 21.59
N VAL A 27 0.50 26.28 22.22
CA VAL A 27 -0.46 26.79 23.24
C VAL A 27 -1.60 27.59 22.60
N ALA A 28 -2.81 27.01 22.65
CA ALA A 28 -4.05 27.62 23.19
C ALA A 28 -5.30 26.90 22.66
N SER A 29 -5.88 26.02 23.49
CA SER A 29 -7.34 25.82 23.59
C SER A 29 -7.99 27.15 24.08
N PRO A 30 -9.34 27.39 24.12
CA PRO A 30 -10.43 26.40 24.30
C PRO A 30 -11.82 26.71 23.64
N GLU A 31 -12.66 25.69 23.40
CA GLU A 31 -14.06 25.48 23.88
C GLU A 31 -15.03 25.44 22.67
N GLU A 32 -16.14 24.70 22.57
CA GLU A 32 -16.73 23.59 23.35
C GLU A 32 -18.01 23.11 22.62
N SER A 33 -18.28 21.80 22.71
CA SER A 33 -19.58 21.09 22.65
C SER A 33 -20.52 21.18 21.43
N THR A 34 -20.64 20.05 20.71
CA THR A 34 -21.85 19.22 20.81
C THR A 34 -21.47 17.75 20.64
N SER A 35 -21.82 16.97 21.66
CA SER A 35 -21.54 15.54 21.87
C SER A 35 -22.15 14.66 20.77
N PRO A 36 -21.39 13.71 20.18
CA PRO A 36 -21.35 12.36 20.72
C PRO A 36 -19.93 11.77 20.69
N ALA A 37 -19.10 12.11 21.68
CA ALA A 37 -17.68 11.72 21.72
C ALA A 37 -17.40 10.40 22.49
N ALA A 38 -18.34 9.91 23.30
CA ALA A 38 -18.09 8.75 24.18
C ALA A 38 -18.13 7.38 23.47
N ALA A 39 -18.64 7.29 22.24
CA ALA A 39 -18.69 6.04 21.46
C ALA A 39 -17.56 5.92 20.43
N VAL A 40 -16.82 6.99 20.14
CA VAL A 40 -15.84 7.02 19.04
C VAL A 40 -14.43 6.63 19.53
N GLU A 41 -14.14 6.84 20.81
CA GLU A 41 -12.84 6.51 21.39
C GLU A 41 -12.65 5.00 21.65
N SER A 42 -13.74 4.28 21.98
CA SER A 42 -13.69 2.81 22.05
C SER A 42 -13.56 2.17 20.66
N VAL A 43 -14.18 2.79 19.64
CA VAL A 43 -14.13 2.35 18.24
C VAL A 43 -12.70 2.42 17.69
N LYS A 44 -11.92 3.45 18.01
CA LYS A 44 -10.52 3.57 17.52
C LYS A 44 -9.60 2.47 18.06
N LYS A 45 -9.81 2.00 19.30
CA LYS A 45 -9.01 0.91 19.90
C LYS A 45 -9.48 -0.47 19.42
N SER A 46 -10.80 -0.70 19.34
CA SER A 46 -11.34 -1.96 18.80
C SER A 46 -11.04 -2.13 17.31
N ASP A 47 -11.07 -1.06 16.53
CA ASP A 47 -10.81 -1.10 15.09
C ASP A 47 -9.32 -1.32 14.79
N LEU A 48 -8.43 -0.79 15.64
CA LEU A 48 -7.01 -1.12 15.55
C LEU A 48 -6.77 -2.59 15.88
N LEU A 49 -7.39 -3.11 16.95
CA LEU A 49 -7.30 -4.53 17.29
C LEU A 49 -7.89 -5.40 16.17
N ALA A 50 -9.03 -5.02 15.59
CA ALA A 50 -9.65 -5.72 14.47
C ALA A 50 -8.81 -5.65 13.18
N SER A 51 -8.23 -4.49 12.85
CA SER A 51 -7.34 -4.34 11.69
C SER A 51 -6.06 -5.16 11.88
N LEU A 52 -5.54 -5.21 13.11
CA LEU A 52 -4.35 -6.00 13.46
C LEU A 52 -4.64 -7.52 13.40
N THR A 53 -5.81 -7.97 13.84
CA THR A 53 -6.21 -9.37 13.71
C THR A 53 -6.41 -9.77 12.25
N ILE A 54 -7.08 -8.94 11.44
CA ILE A 54 -7.23 -9.16 9.99
C ILE A 54 -5.85 -9.19 9.31
N PHE A 55 -4.96 -8.27 9.67
CA PHE A 55 -3.59 -8.24 9.15
C PHE A 55 -2.80 -9.51 9.50
N ALA A 56 -2.85 -9.94 10.76
CA ALA A 56 -2.19 -11.17 11.20
C ALA A 56 -2.74 -12.40 10.46
N LEU A 57 -4.06 -12.54 10.40
CA LEU A 57 -4.71 -13.64 9.68
C LEU A 57 -4.38 -13.63 8.19
N ALA A 58 -4.34 -12.45 7.55
CA ALA A 58 -3.97 -12.31 6.14
C ALA A 58 -2.53 -12.78 5.87
N ILE A 59 -1.58 -12.52 6.79
CA ILE A 59 -0.20 -13.02 6.67
C ILE A 59 -0.17 -14.55 6.74
N PHE A 60 -0.84 -15.15 7.72
CA PHE A 60 -0.90 -16.61 7.84
C PHE A 60 -1.49 -17.27 6.59
N VAL A 61 -2.60 -16.72 6.09
CA VAL A 61 -3.23 -17.19 4.84
C VAL A 61 -2.30 -17.02 3.64
N GLY A 62 -1.61 -15.88 3.53
CA GLY A 62 -0.64 -15.64 2.45
C GLY A 62 0.52 -16.63 2.46
N PHE A 63 1.06 -16.96 3.63
CA PHE A 63 2.13 -17.93 3.78
C PHE A 63 1.69 -19.36 3.39
N GLU A 64 0.53 -19.79 3.87
CA GLU A 64 -0.04 -21.11 3.54
C GLU A 64 -0.31 -21.27 2.04
N ILE A 65 -0.79 -20.21 1.38
CA ILE A 65 -1.06 -20.23 -0.06
C ILE A 65 0.25 -20.32 -0.85
N ILE A 66 1.27 -19.50 -0.54
CA ILE A 66 2.52 -19.46 -1.31
C ILE A 66 3.29 -20.78 -1.20
N THR A 67 3.29 -21.42 -0.03
CA THR A 67 4.00 -22.68 0.22
C THR A 67 3.38 -23.88 -0.52
N LYS A 68 2.10 -23.79 -0.90
CA LYS A 68 1.36 -24.85 -1.62
C LYS A 68 1.49 -24.76 -3.16
N VAL A 69 2.21 -23.79 -3.71
CA VAL A 69 2.32 -23.58 -5.17
C VAL A 69 3.49 -24.39 -5.75
N PRO A 70 3.31 -25.10 -6.89
CA PRO A 70 4.39 -25.86 -7.51
C PRO A 70 5.52 -24.95 -8.04
N PRO A 71 6.77 -25.45 -8.12
CA PRO A 71 7.93 -24.62 -8.40
C PRO A 71 7.96 -24.00 -9.79
N THR A 72 7.22 -24.58 -10.74
CA THR A 72 7.03 -24.05 -12.09
C THR A 72 6.32 -22.70 -12.13
N LEU A 73 5.58 -22.37 -11.06
CA LEU A 73 4.78 -21.16 -10.98
C LEU A 73 5.41 -20.06 -10.10
N HIS A 74 6.59 -20.26 -9.51
CA HIS A 74 7.21 -19.21 -8.68
C HIS A 74 7.46 -17.91 -9.46
N THR A 75 7.89 -18.00 -10.73
CA THR A 75 8.15 -16.84 -11.58
C THR A 75 6.87 -16.09 -11.99
N PRO A 76 5.80 -16.76 -12.48
CA PRO A 76 4.53 -16.07 -12.73
C PRO A 76 3.86 -15.58 -11.44
N LEU A 77 4.01 -16.29 -10.31
CA LEU A 77 3.50 -15.83 -9.01
C LEU A 77 4.23 -14.59 -8.51
N MET A 78 5.55 -14.54 -8.69
CA MET A 78 6.37 -13.36 -8.41
C MET A 78 5.90 -12.14 -9.23
N SER A 79 5.63 -12.31 -10.53
CA SER A 79 5.04 -11.27 -11.37
C SER A 79 3.61 -10.90 -10.93
N GLY A 80 2.78 -11.90 -10.61
CA GLY A 80 1.39 -11.69 -10.16
C GLY A 80 1.31 -10.88 -8.87
N SER A 81 2.22 -11.12 -7.92
CA SER A 81 2.32 -10.32 -6.68
C SER A 81 2.62 -8.84 -6.95
N ASN A 82 3.29 -8.52 -8.07
CA ASN A 82 3.50 -7.14 -8.50
C ASN A 82 2.20 -6.51 -9.01
N ALA A 83 1.35 -7.26 -9.72
CA ALA A 83 0.03 -6.79 -10.14
C ALA A 83 -0.90 -6.51 -8.94
N ILE A 84 -0.87 -7.38 -7.91
CA ILE A 84 -1.68 -7.24 -6.69
C ILE A 84 -1.32 -5.96 -5.92
N SER A 85 -0.04 -5.57 -5.93
CA SER A 85 0.39 -4.30 -5.33
C SER A 85 -0.23 -3.05 -5.97
N GLY A 86 -0.88 -3.20 -7.13
CA GLY A 86 -1.65 -2.17 -7.80
C GLY A 86 -2.85 -1.64 -7.01
N ILE A 87 -3.15 -2.19 -5.82
CA ILE A 87 -4.09 -1.61 -4.84
C ILE A 87 -3.77 -0.14 -4.51
N THR A 88 -2.54 0.31 -4.74
CA THR A 88 -2.15 1.73 -4.67
C THR A 88 -3.02 2.65 -5.54
N LEU A 89 -3.66 2.13 -6.59
CA LEU A 89 -4.61 2.88 -7.42
C LEU A 89 -5.79 3.42 -6.60
N VAL A 90 -6.29 2.65 -5.62
CA VAL A 90 -7.37 3.10 -4.74
C VAL A 90 -6.93 4.29 -3.90
N GLY A 91 -5.70 4.23 -3.35
CA GLY A 91 -5.12 5.35 -2.63
C GLY A 91 -4.89 6.58 -3.51
N ALA A 92 -4.43 6.38 -4.75
CA ALA A 92 -4.22 7.46 -5.71
C ALA A 92 -5.53 8.17 -6.10
N LEU A 93 -6.63 7.43 -6.27
CA LEU A 93 -7.95 8.00 -6.54
C LEU A 93 -8.46 8.85 -5.37
N ILE A 94 -8.26 8.40 -4.13
CA ILE A 94 -8.64 9.17 -2.94
C ILE A 94 -7.86 10.49 -2.90
N VAL A 95 -6.54 10.46 -3.13
CA VAL A 95 -5.67 11.64 -3.13
C VAL A 95 -5.95 12.59 -4.30
N ALA A 96 -6.35 12.06 -5.46
CA ALA A 96 -6.75 12.88 -6.59
C ALA A 96 -8.08 13.62 -6.33
N GLY A 97 -8.94 13.09 -5.44
CA GLY A 97 -10.25 13.66 -5.14
C GLY A 97 -10.29 14.80 -4.10
N VAL A 98 -9.18 15.10 -3.42
CA VAL A 98 -9.17 16.04 -2.26
C VAL A 98 -9.09 17.53 -2.64
N GLY A 99 -9.05 17.88 -3.93
CA GLY A 99 -9.29 19.26 -4.43
C GLY A 99 -8.23 20.33 -4.13
N MET A 100 -7.14 20.02 -3.43
CA MET A 100 -6.00 20.95 -3.29
C MET A 100 -5.15 20.98 -4.57
N GLN A 101 -4.69 22.17 -4.98
CA GLN A 101 -3.95 22.35 -6.25
C GLN A 101 -2.70 21.46 -6.36
N THR A 102 -1.93 21.33 -5.27
CA THR A 102 -0.73 20.49 -5.21
C THR A 102 -1.08 18.99 -5.14
N SER A 103 -2.09 18.63 -4.35
CA SER A 103 -2.57 17.24 -4.23
C SER A 103 -3.19 16.71 -5.50
N SER A 104 -3.84 17.57 -6.30
CA SER A 104 -4.47 17.18 -7.56
C SER A 104 -3.44 16.85 -8.63
N LEU A 105 -2.37 17.65 -8.74
CA LEU A 105 -1.24 17.35 -9.64
C LEU A 105 -0.54 16.06 -9.22
N LEU A 106 -0.23 15.90 -7.94
CA LEU A 106 0.44 14.70 -7.44
C LEU A 106 -0.46 13.46 -7.52
N GLY A 107 -1.76 13.62 -7.29
CA GLY A 107 -2.79 12.60 -7.46
C GLY A 107 -2.90 12.15 -8.92
N MET A 108 -2.85 13.07 -9.88
CA MET A 108 -2.80 12.74 -11.31
C MET A 108 -1.59 11.86 -11.65
N PHE A 109 -0.39 12.25 -11.22
CA PHE A 109 0.81 11.42 -11.41
C PHE A 109 0.71 10.08 -10.68
N ALA A 110 0.16 10.06 -9.45
CA ALA A 110 -0.04 8.84 -8.68
C ALA A 110 -0.99 7.86 -9.39
N VAL A 111 -2.08 8.36 -10.00
CA VAL A 111 -3.02 7.53 -10.77
C VAL A 111 -2.35 6.95 -12.01
N ILE A 112 -1.56 7.75 -12.74
CA ILE A 112 -0.81 7.27 -13.92
C ILE A 112 0.16 6.15 -13.51
N LEU A 113 0.98 6.39 -12.49
CA LEU A 113 1.96 5.41 -12.00
C LEU A 113 1.28 4.14 -11.46
N ALA A 114 0.18 4.28 -10.71
CA ALA A 114 -0.59 3.15 -10.21
C ALA A 114 -1.21 2.33 -11.36
N THR A 115 -1.73 3.00 -12.39
CA THR A 115 -2.30 2.35 -13.57
C THR A 115 -1.24 1.56 -14.33
N ILE A 116 -0.03 2.11 -14.50
CA ILE A 116 1.09 1.39 -15.14
C ILE A 116 1.45 0.14 -14.34
N ASN A 117 1.49 0.20 -13.01
CA ASN A 117 1.79 -0.95 -12.15
C ASN A 117 0.73 -2.06 -12.27
N VAL A 118 -0.55 -1.68 -12.27
CA VAL A 118 -1.69 -2.60 -12.46
C VAL A 118 -1.62 -3.25 -13.85
N VAL A 119 -1.67 -2.44 -14.90
CA VAL A 119 -1.77 -2.91 -16.29
C VAL A 119 -0.52 -3.69 -16.70
N GLY A 120 0.66 -3.18 -16.37
CA GLY A 120 1.93 -3.84 -16.65
C GLY A 120 2.06 -5.17 -15.91
N GLY A 121 1.68 -5.20 -14.63
CA GLY A 121 1.70 -6.42 -13.82
C GLY A 121 0.80 -7.52 -14.39
N PHE A 122 -0.43 -7.19 -14.78
CA PHE A 122 -1.36 -8.16 -15.37
C PHE A 122 -0.94 -8.63 -16.77
N LEU A 123 -0.42 -7.73 -17.61
CA LEU A 123 0.00 -8.08 -18.97
C LEU A 123 1.20 -9.04 -18.97
N VAL A 124 2.22 -8.78 -18.15
CA VAL A 124 3.38 -9.66 -18.00
C VAL A 124 2.97 -11.02 -17.44
N THR A 125 2.12 -11.03 -16.41
CA THR A 125 1.63 -12.27 -15.79
C THR A 125 0.80 -13.09 -16.79
N HIS A 126 -0.05 -12.45 -17.60
CA HIS A 126 -0.81 -13.10 -18.65
C HIS A 126 0.09 -13.70 -19.74
N ARG A 127 1.14 -12.99 -20.18
CA ARG A 127 2.14 -13.53 -21.12
C ARG A 127 2.89 -14.72 -20.54
N MET A 128 3.23 -14.68 -19.26
CA MET A 128 3.89 -15.79 -18.56
C MET A 128 2.99 -17.02 -18.44
N LEU A 129 1.71 -16.83 -18.09
CA LEU A 129 0.73 -17.91 -17.97
C LEU A 129 0.30 -18.48 -19.32
N ALA A 130 0.30 -17.68 -20.38
CA ALA A 130 -0.02 -18.13 -21.73
C ALA A 130 0.97 -19.21 -22.23
N MET A 131 2.20 -19.24 -21.71
CA MET A 131 3.20 -20.27 -22.04
C MET A 131 2.92 -21.63 -21.37
N PHE A 132 2.06 -21.67 -20.34
CA PHE A 132 1.59 -22.92 -19.71
C PHE A 132 0.29 -23.45 -20.34
N LYS A 133 -0.32 -22.71 -21.27
CA LYS A 133 -1.48 -23.19 -22.01
C LYS A 133 -1.01 -24.23 -23.02
N ARG A 134 -1.21 -25.51 -22.68
CA ARG A 134 -1.00 -26.65 -23.56
C ARG A 134 -1.75 -26.43 -24.89
N ARG A 135 -1.12 -26.78 -26.00
CA ARG A 135 -1.86 -27.43 -27.08
C ARG A 135 -2.27 -28.82 -26.62
#